data_AF-D8G0U2-F1
#
_entry.id   AF-D8G0U2-F1
#
_cell.length_a   1.000
_cell.length_b   1.000
_cell.length_c   1.000
_cell.angle_alpha   90.00
_cell.angle_beta   90.00
_cell.angle_gamma   90.00
#
_symmetry.space_group_name_H-M   'P 1'
#
loop_
_entity.id
_entity.type
_entity.pdbx_description
1 polymer ?
#
loop_
_entity_poly.entity_id
_entity_poly.type
_entity_poly.pdbx_seq_one_letter_code
_entity_poly.pdbx_strand_id
1 'polypeptide(L)' 'MRQISDIDPLELGREPLSEKAREKLHRERIQQEKEKGYQLLVELCYLGEYDAAKQLANRNYRWGYEIVDGMVLDRID' A
#
# COMPACT_ATOMS: atom_id res chain seq x y z
N MET A 1 -32.25 -29.89 -4.13
CA MET A 1 -30.91 -29.39 -4.51
C MET A 1 -31.12 -28.37 -5.63
N ARG A 2 -30.69 -27.11 -5.45
CA ARG A 2 -30.87 -26.06 -6.46
C ARG A 2 -29.62 -26.02 -7.35
N GLN A 3 -29.81 -26.03 -8.68
CA GLN A 3 -28.75 -26.05 -9.68
C GLN A 3 -28.03 -24.69 -9.72
N ILE A 4 -26.72 -24.73 -9.94
CA ILE A 4 -25.78 -23.59 -9.86
C ILE A 4 -25.88 -22.71 -11.13
N SER A 5 -26.78 -23.03 -12.05
CA SER A 5 -26.93 -22.44 -13.38
C SER A 5 -27.58 -21.05 -13.41
N ASP A 6 -28.21 -20.63 -12.30
CA ASP A 6 -28.95 -19.36 -12.20
C ASP A 6 -28.14 -18.22 -11.53
N ILE A 7 -26.83 -18.40 -11.35
CA ILE A 7 -25.96 -17.34 -10.80
C ILE A 7 -25.45 -16.53 -11.99
N ASP A 8 -26.12 -15.43 -12.31
CA ASP A 8 -25.56 -14.40 -13.17
C ASP A 8 -24.33 -13.80 -12.46
N PRO A 9 -23.09 -14.01 -12.96
CA PRO A 9 -21.89 -13.53 -12.30
C PRO A 9 -21.77 -12.00 -12.29
N LEU A 10 -22.68 -11.29 -12.97
CA LEU A 10 -22.75 -9.82 -12.98
C LEU A 10 -23.80 -9.24 -12.02
N GLU A 11 -24.74 -10.05 -11.50
CA GLU A 11 -25.81 -9.59 -10.58
C GLU A 11 -25.43 -9.68 -9.09
N LEU A 12 -24.23 -10.17 -8.74
CA LEU A 12 -23.74 -10.21 -7.35
C LEU A 12 -23.22 -8.83 -6.89
N GLY A 13 -24.13 -7.85 -6.88
CA GLY A 13 -24.38 -7.02 -5.71
C GLY A 13 -23.23 -6.15 -5.19
N ARG A 14 -22.48 -5.47 -6.06
CA ARG A 14 -21.77 -4.26 -5.63
C ARG A 14 -22.37 -3.07 -6.34
N GLU A 15 -23.17 -2.29 -5.62
CA GLU A 15 -23.48 -0.93 -6.05
C GLU A 15 -22.15 -0.23 -6.37
N PRO A 16 -22.05 0.46 -7.52
CA PRO A 16 -20.85 1.21 -7.83
C PRO A 16 -20.63 2.23 -6.71
N LEU A 17 -19.50 2.10 -6.00
CA LEU A 17 -19.13 3.03 -4.93
C LEU A 17 -19.29 4.46 -5.44
N SER A 18 -19.97 5.31 -4.66
CA SER A 18 -20.05 6.73 -4.95
C SER A 18 -18.65 7.32 -5.10
N GLU A 19 -18.52 8.40 -5.85
CA GLU A 19 -17.23 9.06 -6.10
C GLU A 19 -16.48 9.36 -4.78
N LYS A 20 -17.21 9.86 -3.77
CA LYS A 20 -16.70 10.08 -2.40
C LYS A 20 -16.20 8.79 -1.73
N ALA A 21 -16.89 7.67 -1.92
CA ALA A 21 -16.49 6.39 -1.35
C ALA A 21 -15.26 5.79 -2.05
N ARG A 22 -15.11 6.02 -3.36
CA ARG A 22 -13.91 5.64 -4.13
C ARG A 22 -12.69 6.45 -3.68
N GLU A 23 -12.83 7.75 -3.49
CA GLU A 23 -11.77 8.61 -2.98
C GLU A 23 -11.34 8.22 -1.55
N LYS A 24 -12.29 7.86 -0.68
CA LYS A 24 -11.97 7.37 0.67
C LYS A 24 -11.17 6.08 0.61
N LEU A 25 -11.63 5.10 -0.18
CA LEU A 25 -10.94 3.82 -0.35
C LEU A 25 -9.53 3.99 -0.93
N HIS A 26 -9.37 4.93 -1.87
CA HIS A 26 -8.07 5.24 -2.45
C HIS A 26 -7.10 5.81 -1.40
N ARG A 27 -7.55 6.76 -0.59
CA ARG A 27 -6.75 7.33 0.50
C ARG A 27 -6.36 6.27 1.54
N GLU A 28 -7.30 5.41 1.92
CA GLU A 28 -7.05 4.32 2.87
C GLU A 28 -6.00 3.33 2.33
N ARG A 29 -6.08 2.98 1.04
CA ARG A 29 -5.07 2.13 0.40
C ARG A 29 -3.69 2.76 0.40
N ILE A 30 -3.59 4.04 0.03
CA ILE A 30 -2.30 4.76 0.04
C ILE A 30 -1.71 4.76 1.45
N GLN A 31 -2.54 5.04 2.46
CA GLN A 31 -2.09 5.05 3.85
C GLN A 31 -1.58 3.67 4.30
N GLN A 32 -2.31 2.61 3.97
CA GLN A 32 -1.89 1.23 4.27
C GLN A 32 -0.60 0.85 3.55
N GLU A 33 -0.45 1.24 2.29
CA GLU A 33 0.79 1.02 1.53
C GLU A 33 1.97 1.77 2.15
N LYS A 34 1.75 3.01 2.60
CA LYS A 34 2.76 3.81 3.31
C LYS A 34 3.18 3.14 4.62
N GLU A 35 2.23 2.72 5.46
CA GLU A 35 2.53 2.05 6.74
C GLU A 35 3.28 0.72 6.56
N LYS A 36 2.88 -0.10 5.58
CA LYS A 36 3.59 -1.33 5.23
C LYS A 36 4.99 -1.04 4.70
N GLY A 37 5.13 -0.01 3.87
CA GLY A 37 6.41 0.46 3.37
C GLY A 37 7.36 0.84 4.50
N TYR A 38 6.87 1.61 5.49
CA TYR A 38 7.65 1.97 6.67
C TYR A 38 8.15 0.75 7.44
N GLN A 39 7.27 -0.21 7.75
CA GLN A 39 7.64 -1.43 8.48
C GLN A 39 8.74 -2.21 7.76
N LEU A 40 8.59 -2.41 6.45
CA LEU A 40 9.57 -3.13 5.64
C LEU A 40 10.93 -2.41 5.58
N LEU A 41 10.93 -1.08 5.49
CA LEU A 41 12.16 -0.29 5.52
C LEU A 41 12.87 -0.40 6.88
N VAL A 42 12.13 -0.37 7.98
CA VAL A 42 12.68 -0.57 9.33
C VAL A 42 13.30 -1.95 9.48
N GLU A 43 12.62 -2.99 9.00
CA GLU A 43 13.15 -4.37 9.03
C GLU A 43 14.46 -4.49 8.24
N LEU A 44 14.53 -3.91 7.04
CA LEU A 44 15.75 -3.91 6.24
C LEU A 44 16.89 -3.17 6.94
N CYS A 45 16.61 -2.01 7.53
CA CYS A 45 17.60 -1.30 8.33
C CYS A 45 18.07 -2.10 9.55
N TYR A 46 17.16 -2.79 10.25
CA TYR A 46 17.51 -3.65 11.38
C TYR A 46 18.42 -4.82 10.99
N LEU A 47 18.21 -5.38 9.79
CA LEU A 47 19.06 -6.44 9.23
C LEU A 47 20.41 -5.93 8.68
N GLY A 48 20.62 -4.61 8.65
CA GLY A 48 21.81 -4.00 8.05
C GLY A 48 21.76 -3.90 6.51
N GLU A 49 20.62 -4.22 5.90
CA GLU A 49 20.38 -4.20 4.46
C GLU A 49 20.07 -2.78 3.96
N TYR A 50 20.94 -1.82 4.28
CA TYR A 50 20.70 -0.40 4.05
C TYR A 50 20.56 -0.02 2.58
N ASP A 51 21.33 -0.67 1.70
CA ASP A 51 21.25 -0.42 0.27
C ASP A 51 19.93 -0.92 -0.32
N ALA A 52 19.44 -2.07 0.16
CA ALA A 52 18.13 -2.58 -0.21
C ALA A 52 17.01 -1.65 0.28
N ALA A 53 17.11 -1.17 1.53
CA ALA A 53 16.17 -0.18 2.08
C ALA A 53 16.16 1.11 1.25
N LYS A 54 17.34 1.65 0.90
CA LYS A 54 17.47 2.85 0.04
C LYS A 54 16.84 2.64 -1.33
N GLN A 55 17.14 1.54 -1.99
CA GLN A 55 16.57 1.23 -3.30
C GLN A 55 15.04 1.08 -3.24
N LEU A 56 14.53 0.44 -2.19
CA LEU A 56 13.10 0.25 -1.99
C LEU A 56 12.39 1.58 -1.74
N ALA A 57 12.92 2.44 -0.89
CA ALA A 57 12.40 3.78 -0.63
C ALA A 57 12.39 4.63 -1.92
N ASN A 58 13.47 4.60 -2.70
CA ASN A 58 13.57 5.34 -3.96
C ASN A 58 12.58 4.85 -5.03
N ARG A 59 12.35 3.54 -5.13
CA ARG A 59 11.33 2.97 -6.03
C ARG A 59 9.91 3.34 -5.63
N ASN A 60 9.68 3.55 -4.33
CA ASN A 60 8.38 3.88 -3.77
C ASN A 60 8.34 5.30 -3.20
N TYR A 61 8.82 6.28 -3.98
CA TYR A 61 8.88 7.69 -3.57
C TYR A 61 7.56 8.24 -2.99
N ARG A 62 6.42 7.68 -3.40
CA ARG A 62 5.07 8.06 -2.92
C ARG A 62 4.83 7.75 -1.45
N TRP A 63 5.63 6.87 -0.84
CA TRP A 63 5.56 6.62 0.60
C TRP A 63 6.11 7.82 1.40
N GLY A 64 6.96 8.65 0.79
CA GLY A 64 7.52 9.83 1.44
C GLY A 64 8.55 9.48 2.52
N TYR A 65 9.28 8.37 2.35
CA TYR A 65 10.36 7.97 3.25
C TYR A 65 11.69 7.97 2.52
N GLU A 66 12.77 8.20 3.27
CA GLU A 66 14.15 8.03 2.83
C GLU A 66 14.98 7.33 3.90
N ILE A 67 16.12 6.78 3.49
CA ILE A 67 17.04 6.07 4.38
C ILE A 67 18.32 6.88 4.55
N VAL A 68 18.54 7.39 5.75
CA VAL A 68 19.69 8.20 6.13
C VAL A 68 20.40 7.52 7.29
N ASP A 69 21.68 7.19 7.13
CA ASP A 69 22.50 6.53 8.15
C ASP A 69 21.86 5.27 8.78
N GLY A 70 21.11 4.51 7.98
CA GLY A 70 20.43 3.30 8.42
C GLY A 70 19.13 3.57 9.20
N MET A 71 18.61 4.79 9.18
CA MET A 71 17.34 5.16 9.78
C MET A 71 16.32 5.53 8.71
N VAL A 72 15.05 5.19 8.95
CA VAL A 72 13.93 5.60 8.11
C VAL A 72 13.46 6.98 8.56
N LEU A 73 13.55 7.97 7.67
CA LEU A 73 13.08 9.34 7.91
C LEU A 73 11.98 9.72 6.91
N ASP A 74 11.13 10.65 7.30
CA ASP A 74 10.22 11.31 6.35
C ASP A 74 11.05 12.14 5.37
N ARG A 75 10.78 11.95 4.08
CA ARG A 75 11.42 12.72 3.01
C ARG A 75 10.88 14.15 3.03
N ILE A 76 11.78 15.10 3.23
CA ILE A 76 11.49 16.53 3.12
C ILE A 76 11.85 16.93 1.69
N ASP A 77 10.86 16.97 0.79
CA ASP A 77 11.01 17.58 -0.55
C ASP A 77 11.08 19.11 -0.44
#